data_AF-A0A1Z5JTY7-F1
#
_entry.id   AF-A0A1Z5JTY7-F1
#
_cell.length_a   1.000
_cell.length_b   1.000
_cell.length_c   1.000
_cell.angle_alpha   90.00
_cell.angle_beta   90.00
_cell.angle_gamma   90.00
#
_symmetry.space_group_name_H-M   'P 1'
#
loop_
_entity.id
_entity.type
_entity.pdbx_description
1 polymer ?
#
loop_
_entity_poly.entity_id
_entity_poly.type
_entity_poly.pdbx_seq_one_letter_code
_entity_poly.pdbx_strand_id
1 'polypeptide(L)'
;MIITSFLVFLLLGIISLIVWQNNAILYSTELLQDFSHSPAAVPEEAKVSVNAVQTIITADPFHQQQDALRAVFYNIYGDPRQNDTSFFATIVLEQIQQIGESHAATIPLVLYYNTVGHAFLHGPAFAQTVQTRCQALGLTCVHMAHYQRGFEEITLQDAYQFCRKFPDRQMIYLHNKGSYNGGKRREKWRRHMTRAITDQLCLDRITDQQCSTCGLLFQPVWTLFYPGNFFTARCDYVQQLIAPNEFEARTDAMLSQRPTEIRGAIFAEKRDTRGEDRFATEHWIGSHPSIQPCHLSTHADLTMWLDKPKLPFRFMTATDLPLDSKWILSDVTKTKTILQDKSSRMRDAYLLAGLLWKWRSFYQQYPAEDSWIWNYFPDGEEWRQRVYAPNGDSLRKILDDAWRETPPSSVWMELLKSLAQQK
;
A
#
# COMPACT_ATOMS: atom_id res chain seq x y z
N MET A 1 43.52 -39.99 -12.08
CA MET A 1 42.86 -39.47 -10.86
C MET A 1 42.45 -38.00 -10.92
N ILE A 2 43.07 -37.14 -11.74
CA ILE A 2 42.73 -35.70 -11.80
C ILE A 2 41.44 -35.44 -12.61
N ILE A 3 41.19 -36.20 -13.68
CA ILE A 3 40.03 -36.02 -14.57
C ILE A 3 38.70 -36.37 -13.88
N THR A 4 38.69 -37.37 -13.00
CA THR A 4 37.47 -37.78 -12.27
C THR A 4 37.03 -36.75 -11.23
N SER A 5 37.97 -36.01 -10.61
CA SER A 5 37.61 -34.95 -9.66
C SER A 5 36.99 -33.73 -10.36
N PHE A 6 37.48 -33.36 -11.55
CA PHE A 6 36.98 -32.20 -12.28
C PHE A 6 35.52 -32.37 -12.76
N LEU A 7 35.17 -33.57 -13.21
CA LEU A 7 33.80 -33.91 -13.62
C LEU A 7 32.81 -33.87 -12.45
N VAL A 8 33.23 -34.27 -11.24
CA VAL A 8 32.38 -34.21 -10.04
C VAL A 8 32.10 -32.77 -9.64
N PHE A 9 33.10 -31.88 -9.67
CA PHE A 9 32.89 -30.46 -9.38
C PHE A 9 31.99 -29.78 -10.42
N LEU A 10 32.14 -30.11 -11.70
CA LEU A 10 31.27 -29.58 -12.75
C LEU A 10 29.81 -30.04 -12.57
N LEU A 11 29.58 -31.31 -12.26
CA LEU A 11 28.25 -31.84 -12.00
C LEU A 11 27.60 -31.20 -10.77
N LEU A 12 28.34 -31.04 -9.67
CA LEU A 12 27.83 -30.40 -8.46
C LEU A 12 27.50 -28.92 -8.69
N GLY A 13 28.28 -28.22 -9.51
CA GLY A 13 27.99 -26.86 -9.94
C GLY A 13 26.71 -26.75 -10.77
N ILE A 14 26.51 -27.65 -11.73
CA ILE A 14 25.31 -27.69 -12.58
C ILE A 14 24.06 -28.04 -11.75
N ILE A 15 24.15 -29.03 -10.86
CA ILE A 15 23.04 -29.40 -9.97
C ILE A 15 22.68 -28.23 -9.05
N SER A 16 23.66 -27.55 -8.48
CA SER A 16 23.42 -26.38 -7.63
C SER A 16 22.75 -25.24 -8.40
N LEU A 17 23.16 -25.01 -9.66
CA LEU A 17 22.55 -24.00 -10.53
C LEU A 17 21.10 -24.36 -10.91
N ILE A 18 20.82 -25.62 -11.23
CA ILE A 18 19.47 -26.10 -11.55
C ILE A 18 18.55 -26.02 -10.33
N VAL A 19 19.04 -26.42 -9.15
CA VAL A 19 18.27 -26.30 -7.89
C VAL A 19 18.00 -24.83 -7.56
N TRP A 20 18.96 -23.94 -7.79
CA TRP A 20 18.78 -22.50 -7.58
C TRP A 20 17.76 -21.89 -8.56
N GLN A 21 17.84 -22.23 -9.85
CA GLN A 21 16.89 -21.76 -10.87
C GLN A 21 15.48 -22.29 -10.62
N ASN A 22 15.32 -23.58 -10.31
CA ASN A 22 14.02 -24.17 -10.03
C ASN A 22 13.38 -23.58 -8.77
N ASN A 23 14.17 -23.36 -7.72
CA ASN A 23 13.70 -22.67 -6.52
C ASN A 23 13.29 -21.22 -6.84
N ALA A 24 14.10 -20.47 -7.58
CA ALA A 24 13.78 -19.08 -7.96
C ALA A 24 12.47 -18.98 -8.78
N ILE A 25 12.24 -19.91 -9.71
CA ILE A 25 11.01 -19.98 -10.50
C ILE A 25 9.80 -20.28 -9.60
N LEU A 26 9.89 -21.31 -8.75
CA LEU A 26 8.83 -21.66 -7.77
C LEU A 26 8.50 -20.48 -6.83
N TYR A 27 9.52 -19.77 -6.34
CA TYR A 27 9.34 -18.59 -5.50
C TYR A 27 8.65 -17.44 -6.24
N SER A 28 8.96 -17.22 -7.52
CA SER A 28 8.32 -16.16 -8.32
C SER A 28 6.84 -16.47 -8.60
N THR A 29 6.50 -17.74 -8.84
CA THR A 29 5.12 -18.15 -9.17
C THR A 29 4.20 -18.11 -7.96
N GLU A 30 4.63 -18.54 -6.77
CA GLU A 30 3.82 -18.43 -5.54
C GLU A 30 3.61 -16.97 -5.15
N LEU A 31 4.64 -16.11 -5.26
CA LEU A 31 4.52 -14.69 -4.94
C LEU A 31 3.70 -13.90 -5.96
N LEU A 32 3.81 -14.20 -7.25
CA LEU A 32 2.95 -13.61 -8.27
C LEU A 32 1.51 -14.13 -8.17
N GLN A 33 1.29 -15.40 -7.80
CA GLN A 33 -0.04 -15.90 -7.40
C GLN A 33 -0.55 -15.19 -6.14
N ASP A 34 0.31 -14.83 -5.19
CA ASP A 34 -0.07 -14.07 -3.99
C ASP A 34 -0.60 -12.65 -4.31
N PHE A 35 -0.09 -12.00 -5.36
CA PHE A 35 -0.63 -10.71 -5.86
C PHE A 35 -1.79 -10.89 -6.87
N SER A 36 -1.75 -11.94 -7.69
CA SER A 36 -2.68 -12.15 -8.81
C SER A 36 -3.90 -13.04 -8.49
N HIS A 37 -3.89 -13.83 -7.42
CA HIS A 37 -5.09 -14.52 -6.90
C HIS A 37 -5.99 -13.54 -6.17
N SER A 38 -6.49 -12.57 -6.95
CA SER A 38 -7.84 -12.09 -6.76
C SER A 38 -8.77 -13.30 -6.85
N PRO A 39 -9.84 -13.41 -6.04
CA PRO A 39 -10.89 -14.39 -6.31
C PRO A 39 -11.25 -14.29 -7.80
N ALA A 40 -11.39 -15.44 -8.47
CA ALA A 40 -11.83 -15.51 -9.86
C ALA A 40 -12.87 -14.41 -10.08
N ALA A 41 -12.57 -13.48 -11.00
CA ALA A 41 -13.31 -12.25 -11.17
C ALA A 41 -14.80 -12.57 -11.00
N VAL A 42 -15.40 -12.06 -9.92
CA VAL A 42 -16.85 -12.11 -9.80
C VAL A 42 -17.34 -11.48 -11.10
N PRO A 43 -18.22 -12.16 -11.87
CA PRO A 43 -18.58 -11.73 -13.22
C PRO A 43 -18.81 -10.22 -13.26
N GLU A 44 -18.19 -9.55 -14.23
CA GLU A 44 -18.16 -8.10 -14.39
C GLU A 44 -19.58 -7.47 -14.45
N GLU A 45 -20.58 -8.31 -14.76
CA GLU A 45 -22.03 -8.02 -14.64
C GLU A 45 -22.51 -7.71 -13.21
N ALA A 46 -21.66 -7.82 -12.18
CA ALA A 46 -21.97 -7.46 -10.80
C ALA A 46 -21.53 -6.05 -10.38
N LYS A 47 -21.11 -5.16 -11.31
CA LYS A 47 -21.01 -3.70 -11.05
C LYS A 47 -22.41 -3.03 -10.94
N VAL A 48 -23.42 -3.77 -10.49
CA VAL A 48 -24.75 -3.24 -10.16
C VAL A 48 -24.64 -2.45 -8.86
N SER A 49 -24.98 -1.16 -8.94
CA SER A 49 -25.32 -0.23 -7.86
C SER A 49 -25.22 -0.82 -6.45
N VAL A 50 -24.24 -0.32 -5.70
CA VAL A 50 -23.84 -0.65 -4.32
C VAL A 50 -24.95 -0.38 -3.30
N ASN A 51 -26.06 -1.09 -3.41
CA ASN A 51 -26.87 -1.43 -2.24
C ASN A 51 -26.38 -2.79 -1.75
N ALA A 52 -25.09 -2.87 -1.41
CA ALA A 52 -24.62 -4.00 -0.61
C ALA A 52 -25.53 -4.03 0.62
N VAL A 53 -26.16 -5.18 0.88
CA VAL A 53 -27.01 -5.33 2.07
C VAL A 53 -26.13 -5.05 3.27
N GLN A 54 -26.33 -3.86 3.84
CA GLN A 54 -25.60 -3.33 4.98
C GLN A 54 -26.47 -3.51 6.20
N THR A 55 -25.88 -4.08 7.24
CA THR A 55 -26.49 -4.05 8.58
C THR A 55 -25.67 -3.10 9.44
N ILE A 56 -26.24 -1.93 9.72
CA ILE A 56 -25.67 -0.98 10.66
C ILE A 56 -25.80 -1.60 12.06
N ILE A 57 -24.67 -1.76 12.74
CA ILE A 57 -24.61 -2.29 14.11
C ILE A 57 -24.59 -1.15 15.12
N THR A 58 -23.84 -0.09 14.83
CA THR A 58 -23.75 1.11 15.66
C THR A 58 -24.07 2.36 14.83
N ALA A 59 -25.16 3.07 15.16
CA ALA A 59 -25.67 4.18 14.35
C ALA A 59 -24.80 5.46 14.38
N ASP A 60 -24.18 5.77 15.52
CA ASP A 60 -23.18 6.85 15.65
C ASP A 60 -21.93 6.26 16.33
N PRO A 61 -21.07 5.54 15.56
CA PRO A 61 -19.91 4.87 16.13
C PRO A 61 -18.92 5.87 16.75
N PHE A 62 -18.98 7.13 16.36
CA PHE A 62 -18.04 8.17 16.78
C PHE A 62 -18.55 9.03 17.93
N HIS A 63 -19.71 8.72 18.51
CA HIS A 63 -20.29 9.51 19.61
C HIS A 63 -19.36 9.58 20.83
N GLN A 64 -18.67 8.48 21.14
CA GLN A 64 -17.88 8.30 22.36
C GLN A 64 -16.40 8.70 22.20
N GLN A 65 -16.05 9.49 21.19
CA GLN A 65 -14.64 9.80 20.82
C GLN A 65 -14.05 11.05 21.49
N GLN A 66 -14.70 11.60 22.52
CA GLN A 66 -14.25 12.85 23.14
C GLN A 66 -12.83 12.74 23.72
N ASP A 67 -12.46 11.58 24.27
CA ASP A 67 -11.20 11.41 24.99
C ASP A 67 -10.12 10.63 24.22
N ALA A 68 -10.49 9.93 23.14
CA ALA A 68 -9.56 9.10 22.39
C ALA A 68 -8.68 9.94 21.47
N LEU A 69 -7.38 10.00 21.77
CA LEU A 69 -6.38 10.65 20.90
C LEU A 69 -6.07 9.83 19.64
N ARG A 70 -6.37 8.53 19.67
CA ARG A 70 -6.07 7.58 18.61
C ARG A 70 -7.22 6.59 18.40
N ALA A 71 -7.47 6.26 17.15
CA ALA A 71 -8.44 5.25 16.75
C ALA A 71 -7.81 4.22 15.81
N VAL A 72 -8.25 2.96 15.92
CA VAL A 72 -7.91 1.88 14.99
C VAL A 72 -9.12 1.60 14.11
N PHE A 73 -8.91 1.47 12.80
CA PHE A 73 -9.90 1.08 11.80
C PHE A 73 -9.51 -0.27 11.21
N TYR A 74 -10.28 -1.30 11.54
CA TYR A 74 -9.98 -2.68 11.20
C TYR A 74 -10.99 -3.24 10.19
N ASN A 75 -10.53 -3.48 8.97
CA ASN A 75 -11.33 -4.15 7.94
C ASN A 75 -11.24 -5.67 8.09
N ILE A 76 -12.30 -6.31 8.59
CA ILE A 76 -12.35 -7.76 8.81
C ILE A 76 -13.08 -8.43 7.66
N TYR A 77 -12.35 -9.08 6.77
CA TYR A 77 -12.92 -9.83 5.66
C TYR A 77 -12.96 -11.34 5.95
N GLY A 78 -14.06 -12.00 5.62
CA GLY A 78 -14.16 -13.46 5.58
C GLY A 78 -14.69 -13.94 4.23
N ASP A 79 -14.02 -14.91 3.59
CA ASP A 79 -14.47 -15.44 2.31
C ASP A 79 -15.84 -16.13 2.49
N PRO A 80 -16.91 -15.68 1.82
CA PRO A 80 -18.23 -16.28 1.93
C PRO A 80 -18.29 -17.77 1.59
N ARG A 81 -17.28 -18.29 0.87
CA ARG A 81 -17.18 -19.69 0.44
C ARG A 81 -16.44 -20.57 1.44
N GLN A 82 -15.78 -19.99 2.44
CA GLN A 82 -14.94 -20.72 3.38
C GLN A 82 -15.74 -21.26 4.55
N ASN A 83 -15.85 -22.59 4.64
CA ASN A 83 -16.55 -23.26 5.74
C ASN A 83 -15.81 -23.15 7.08
N ASP A 84 -14.47 -23.13 7.04
CA ASP A 84 -13.66 -23.02 8.26
C ASP A 84 -13.55 -21.55 8.71
N THR A 85 -14.48 -21.18 9.59
CA THR A 85 -14.53 -19.84 10.20
C THR A 85 -13.48 -19.64 11.29
N SER A 86 -12.92 -20.73 11.82
CA SER A 86 -11.91 -20.66 12.89
C SER A 86 -10.61 -20.03 12.39
N PHE A 87 -10.30 -20.21 11.11
CA PHE A 87 -9.09 -19.69 10.49
C PHE A 87 -9.03 -18.16 10.54
N PHE A 88 -10.01 -17.46 9.95
CA PHE A 88 -9.99 -16.00 9.96
C PHE A 88 -10.32 -15.42 11.35
N ALA A 89 -11.10 -16.11 12.19
CA ALA A 89 -11.32 -15.69 13.58
C ALA A 89 -10.00 -15.70 14.38
N THR A 90 -9.16 -16.73 14.21
CA THR A 90 -7.83 -16.81 14.84
C THR A 90 -6.95 -15.63 14.43
N ILE A 91 -6.95 -15.28 13.15
CA ILE A 91 -6.21 -14.12 12.63
C ILE A 91 -6.67 -12.83 13.30
N VAL A 92 -7.99 -12.61 13.38
CA VAL A 92 -8.58 -11.41 13.99
C VAL A 92 -8.18 -11.30 15.46
N LEU A 93 -8.35 -12.37 16.22
CA LEU A 93 -8.03 -12.36 17.66
C LEU A 93 -6.53 -12.21 17.93
N GLU A 94 -5.67 -12.73 17.05
CA GLU A 94 -4.22 -12.52 17.11
C GLU A 94 -3.83 -11.07 16.84
N GLN A 95 -4.45 -10.40 15.87
CA GLN A 95 -4.17 -8.99 15.59
C GLN A 95 -4.72 -8.06 16.67
N ILE A 96 -5.91 -8.33 17.20
CA ILE A 96 -6.45 -7.60 18.36
C ILE A 96 -5.51 -7.75 19.56
N GLN A 97 -4.98 -8.96 19.81
CA GLN A 97 -3.97 -9.17 20.85
C GLN A 97 -2.74 -8.29 20.63
N GLN A 98 -2.17 -8.30 19.42
CA GLN A 98 -1.00 -7.48 19.08
C GLN A 98 -1.28 -6.00 19.28
N ILE A 99 -2.48 -5.51 18.96
CA ILE A 99 -2.87 -4.12 19.22
C ILE A 99 -2.93 -3.85 20.72
N GLY A 100 -3.63 -4.68 21.49
CA GLY A 100 -3.80 -4.49 22.94
C GLY A 100 -2.49 -4.58 23.74
N GLU A 101 -1.51 -5.33 23.25
CA GLU A 101 -0.18 -5.44 23.87
C GLU A 101 0.82 -4.39 23.37
N SER A 102 0.46 -3.58 22.38
CA SER A 102 1.38 -2.63 21.74
C SER A 102 1.46 -1.29 22.45
N HIS A 103 2.39 -0.44 21.98
CA HIS A 103 2.48 0.95 22.43
C HIS A 103 1.19 1.74 22.12
N ALA A 104 0.46 1.40 21.06
CA ALA A 104 -0.79 2.08 20.71
C ALA A 104 -1.83 2.06 21.85
N ALA A 105 -1.85 1.00 22.66
CA ALA A 105 -2.79 0.77 23.75
C ALA A 105 -2.33 1.32 25.11
N THR A 106 -1.20 2.04 25.16
CA THR A 106 -0.72 2.70 26.39
C THR A 106 -1.53 3.96 26.77
N ILE A 107 -2.36 4.44 25.86
CA ILE A 107 -3.34 5.51 26.04
C ILE A 107 -4.74 4.98 25.66
N PRO A 108 -5.84 5.65 26.04
CA PRO A 108 -7.18 5.27 25.61
C PRO A 108 -7.25 5.08 24.08
N LEU A 109 -7.58 3.87 23.66
CA LEU A 109 -7.61 3.44 22.27
C LEU A 109 -8.98 2.82 21.94
N VAL A 110 -9.59 3.30 20.87
CA VAL A 110 -10.84 2.72 20.35
C VAL A 110 -10.57 2.00 19.04
N LEU A 111 -10.99 0.74 18.97
CA LEU A 111 -10.90 -0.09 17.77
C LEU A 111 -12.28 -0.17 17.12
N TYR A 112 -12.41 0.55 16.01
CA TYR A 112 -13.50 0.47 15.08
C TYR A 112 -13.29 -0.66 14.10
N TYR A 113 -14.32 -1.46 13.86
CA TYR A 113 -14.24 -2.50 12.85
C TYR A 113 -15.53 -2.64 12.05
N ASN A 114 -15.35 -2.90 10.76
CA ASN A 114 -16.38 -3.44 9.88
C ASN A 114 -16.08 -4.90 9.58
N THR A 115 -17.13 -5.65 9.31
CA THR A 115 -17.00 -7.00 8.79
C THR A 115 -17.55 -7.09 7.37
N VAL A 116 -16.88 -7.86 6.51
CA VAL A 116 -17.25 -8.01 5.10
C VAL A 116 -17.25 -9.49 4.69
N GLY A 117 -18.30 -9.90 3.97
CA GLY A 117 -18.39 -11.23 3.36
C GLY A 117 -19.12 -12.25 4.22
N HIS A 118 -18.37 -13.18 4.82
CA HIS A 118 -18.92 -14.38 5.45
C HIS A 118 -19.93 -14.09 6.58
N ALA A 119 -21.10 -14.75 6.55
CA ALA A 119 -22.22 -14.51 7.46
C ALA A 119 -21.91 -14.72 8.95
N PHE A 120 -20.99 -15.65 9.29
CA PHE A 120 -20.49 -15.81 10.67
C PHE A 120 -19.98 -14.50 11.30
N LEU A 121 -19.36 -13.62 10.49
CA LEU A 121 -18.85 -12.33 10.98
C LEU A 121 -19.96 -11.35 11.38
N HIS A 122 -21.20 -11.59 10.95
CA HIS A 122 -22.38 -10.86 11.38
C HIS A 122 -22.99 -11.43 12.66
N GLY A 123 -22.68 -12.69 12.99
CA GLY A 123 -23.32 -13.39 14.10
C GLY A 123 -22.96 -12.81 15.46
N PRO A 124 -23.91 -12.80 16.43
CA PRO A 124 -23.66 -12.26 17.77
C PRO A 124 -22.52 -12.98 18.50
N ALA A 125 -22.27 -14.26 18.20
CA ALA A 125 -21.16 -15.02 18.76
C ALA A 125 -19.79 -14.44 18.38
N PHE A 126 -19.60 -14.03 17.11
CA PHE A 126 -18.35 -13.42 16.68
C PHE A 126 -18.14 -12.06 17.33
N ALA A 127 -19.17 -11.20 17.31
CA ALA A 127 -19.14 -9.90 17.96
C ALA A 127 -18.82 -10.02 19.47
N GLN A 128 -19.46 -10.96 20.17
CA GLN A 128 -19.19 -11.23 21.58
C GLN A 128 -17.75 -11.69 21.82
N THR A 129 -17.20 -12.50 20.91
CA THR A 129 -15.80 -12.98 21.00
C THR A 129 -14.82 -11.81 20.84
N VAL A 130 -15.03 -10.95 19.85
CA VAL A 130 -14.24 -9.72 19.66
C VAL A 130 -14.34 -8.82 20.89
N GLN A 131 -15.56 -8.56 21.37
CA GLN A 131 -15.81 -7.73 22.54
C GLN A 131 -15.11 -8.26 23.79
N THR A 132 -15.21 -9.57 24.06
CA THR A 132 -14.57 -10.23 25.20
C THR A 132 -13.05 -10.08 25.11
N ARG A 133 -12.47 -10.25 23.92
CA ARG A 133 -11.04 -10.08 23.70
C ARG A 133 -10.59 -8.64 23.93
N CYS A 134 -11.35 -7.66 23.46
CA CYS A 134 -11.05 -6.25 23.65
C CYS A 134 -11.12 -5.85 25.12
N GLN A 135 -12.16 -6.28 25.85
CA GLN A 135 -12.30 -6.04 27.28
C GLN A 135 -11.13 -6.61 28.09
N ALA A 136 -10.69 -7.84 27.76
CA ALA A 136 -9.53 -8.47 28.40
C ALA A 136 -8.21 -7.70 28.18
N LEU A 137 -8.16 -6.84 27.16
CA LEU A 137 -7.01 -6.02 26.79
C LEU A 137 -7.16 -4.55 27.17
N GLY A 138 -8.25 -4.17 27.85
CA GLY A 138 -8.54 -2.77 28.15
C GLY A 138 -8.86 -1.91 26.92
N LEU A 139 -9.21 -2.54 25.79
CA LEU A 139 -9.59 -1.86 24.56
C LEU A 139 -11.10 -1.61 24.53
N THR A 140 -11.51 -0.46 23.99
CA THR A 140 -12.89 -0.24 23.57
C THR A 140 -13.04 -0.67 22.12
N CYS A 141 -13.92 -1.64 21.83
CA CYS A 141 -14.18 -2.09 20.47
C CYS A 141 -15.60 -1.73 20.05
N VAL A 142 -15.75 -1.25 18.82
CA VAL A 142 -17.03 -0.83 18.25
C VAL A 142 -17.22 -1.51 16.89
N HIS A 143 -18.20 -2.41 16.83
CA HIS A 143 -18.66 -2.97 15.56
C HIS A 143 -19.52 -1.92 14.86
N MET A 144 -19.03 -1.37 13.75
CA MET A 144 -19.73 -0.31 13.03
C MET A 144 -20.83 -0.89 12.15
N ALA A 145 -20.45 -1.75 11.20
CA ALA A 145 -21.39 -2.42 10.32
C ALA A 145 -20.89 -3.80 9.82
N HIS A 146 -21.84 -4.57 9.28
CA HIS A 146 -21.56 -5.75 8.48
C HIS A 146 -22.04 -5.54 7.03
N TYR A 147 -21.22 -5.96 6.07
CA TYR A 147 -21.49 -5.89 4.64
C TYR A 147 -21.38 -7.27 4.01
N GLN A 148 -22.34 -7.63 3.17
CA GLN A 148 -22.26 -8.90 2.43
C GLN A 148 -21.15 -8.91 1.37
N ARG A 149 -20.81 -7.74 0.82
CA ARG A 149 -19.79 -7.55 -0.22
C ARG A 149 -19.08 -6.21 -0.05
N GLY A 150 -17.93 -6.08 -0.70
CA GLY A 150 -17.07 -4.90 -0.68
C GLY A 150 -15.64 -5.29 -0.34
N PHE A 151 -14.75 -4.30 -0.33
CA PHE A 151 -13.38 -4.48 0.11
C PHE A 151 -13.01 -3.42 1.17
N GLU A 152 -11.77 -2.96 1.12
CA GLU A 152 -11.15 -2.08 2.11
C GLU A 152 -11.72 -0.67 2.07
N GLU A 153 -12.29 -0.23 0.94
CA GLU A 153 -12.85 1.10 0.73
C GLU A 153 -13.94 1.44 1.75
N ILE A 154 -14.68 0.44 2.23
CA ILE A 154 -15.74 0.62 3.23
C ILE A 154 -15.16 1.10 4.56
N THR A 155 -14.16 0.38 5.08
CA THR A 155 -13.55 0.74 6.37
C THR A 155 -12.69 2.00 6.25
N LEU A 156 -12.00 2.17 5.12
CA LEU A 156 -11.26 3.40 4.84
C LEU A 156 -12.21 4.60 4.76
N GLN A 157 -13.43 4.42 4.23
CA GLN A 157 -14.44 5.48 4.16
C GLN A 157 -14.83 5.96 5.56
N ASP A 158 -14.99 5.05 6.51
CA ASP A 158 -15.26 5.40 7.92
C ASP A 158 -14.06 6.09 8.56
N ALA A 159 -12.83 5.63 8.30
CA ALA A 159 -11.60 6.29 8.76
C ALA A 159 -11.49 7.73 8.24
N TYR A 160 -11.84 7.95 6.96
CA TYR A 160 -11.89 9.27 6.36
C TYR A 160 -12.94 10.17 7.04
N GLN A 161 -14.15 9.67 7.29
CA GLN A 161 -15.19 10.44 7.99
C GLN A 161 -14.80 10.77 9.43
N PHE A 162 -14.16 9.83 10.13
CA PHE A 162 -13.59 10.08 11.45
C PHE A 162 -12.57 11.22 11.40
N CYS A 163 -11.63 11.18 10.46
CA CYS A 163 -10.59 12.21 10.37
C CYS A 163 -11.11 13.59 9.95
N ARG A 164 -12.22 13.66 9.20
CA ARG A 164 -12.92 14.93 8.94
C ARG A 164 -13.59 15.50 10.19
N LYS A 165 -14.11 14.63 11.07
CA LYS A 165 -14.75 15.03 12.33
C LYS A 165 -13.72 15.40 13.40
N PHE A 166 -12.55 14.75 13.41
CA PHE A 166 -11.50 14.92 14.41
C PHE A 166 -10.11 15.08 13.76
N PRO A 167 -9.80 16.25 13.17
CA PRO A 167 -8.58 16.46 12.41
C PRO A 167 -7.29 16.44 13.25
N ASP A 168 -7.40 16.65 14.56
CA ASP A 168 -6.29 16.64 15.52
C ASP A 168 -5.88 15.23 15.97
N ARG A 169 -6.59 14.19 15.52
CA ARG A 169 -6.40 12.80 15.96
C ARG A 169 -5.46 12.01 15.06
N GLN A 170 -5.10 10.83 15.55
CA GLN A 170 -4.39 9.81 14.80
C GLN A 170 -5.30 8.63 14.47
N MET A 171 -5.14 8.09 13.28
CA MET A 171 -5.78 6.83 12.90
C MET A 171 -4.73 5.76 12.62
N ILE A 172 -5.05 4.51 12.94
CA ILE A 172 -4.33 3.31 12.51
C ILE A 172 -5.27 2.51 11.61
N TYR A 173 -4.85 2.10 10.42
CA TYR A 173 -5.61 1.25 9.53
C TYR A 173 -4.92 -0.09 9.32
N LEU A 174 -5.71 -1.15 9.37
CA LEU A 174 -5.27 -2.50 9.04
C LEU A 174 -6.44 -3.36 8.56
N HIS A 175 -6.11 -4.51 7.99
CA HIS A 175 -7.08 -5.53 7.61
C HIS A 175 -6.53 -6.93 7.93
N ASN A 176 -7.37 -7.96 7.88
CA ASN A 176 -6.98 -9.32 8.29
C ASN A 176 -6.25 -10.10 7.17
N LYS A 177 -5.19 -9.50 6.63
CA LYS A 177 -4.42 -10.03 5.48
C LYS A 177 -4.05 -11.51 5.67
N GLY A 178 -4.18 -12.28 4.59
CA GLY A 178 -3.93 -13.72 4.59
C GLY A 178 -5.14 -14.57 5.01
N SER A 179 -6.31 -13.97 5.27
CA SER A 179 -7.56 -14.70 5.51
C SER A 179 -8.04 -15.53 4.31
N TYR A 180 -7.68 -15.14 3.08
CA TYR A 180 -8.04 -15.87 1.85
C TYR A 180 -7.16 -17.09 1.58
N ASN A 181 -5.84 -16.94 1.67
CA ASN A 181 -4.92 -18.08 1.56
C ASN A 181 -3.96 -18.02 2.74
N GLY A 182 -4.09 -18.99 3.65
CA GLY A 182 -3.18 -19.10 4.78
C GLY A 182 -1.75 -19.42 4.35
N GLY A 183 -0.80 -19.20 5.27
CA GLY A 183 0.59 -19.54 5.04
C GLY A 183 1.51 -18.88 6.05
N LYS A 184 2.57 -19.59 6.46
CA LYS A 184 3.53 -19.11 7.46
C LYS A 184 4.22 -17.79 7.07
N ARG A 185 4.42 -17.53 5.78
CA ARG A 185 5.02 -16.28 5.28
C ARG A 185 4.07 -15.09 5.48
N ARG A 186 2.79 -15.26 5.13
CA ARG A 186 1.75 -14.24 5.26
C ARG A 186 1.47 -13.91 6.73
N GLU A 187 1.49 -14.92 7.59
CA GLU A 187 1.41 -14.76 9.04
C GLU A 187 2.55 -13.86 9.59
N LYS A 188 3.80 -14.13 9.21
CA LYS A 188 4.96 -13.31 9.60
C LYS A 188 4.82 -11.87 9.11
N TRP A 189 4.46 -11.69 7.83
CA TRP A 189 4.31 -10.36 7.26
C TRP A 189 3.19 -9.56 7.95
N ARG A 190 2.01 -10.18 8.17
CA ARG A 190 0.91 -9.57 8.91
C ARG A 190 1.33 -9.14 10.31
N ARG A 191 2.07 -9.99 11.04
CA ARG A 191 2.58 -9.66 12.37
C ARG A 191 3.53 -8.48 12.34
N HIS A 192 4.48 -8.46 11.40
CA HIS A 192 5.39 -7.33 11.25
C HIS A 192 4.68 -6.03 10.90
N MET A 193 3.70 -6.07 10.01
CA MET A 193 2.93 -4.88 9.66
C MET A 193 2.09 -4.38 10.84
N THR A 194 1.37 -5.29 11.52
CA THR A 194 0.59 -4.95 12.72
C THR A 194 1.48 -4.35 13.80
N ARG A 195 2.64 -4.97 14.07
CA ARG A 195 3.61 -4.47 15.04
C ARG A 195 4.16 -3.10 14.63
N ALA A 196 4.45 -2.85 13.36
CA ALA A 196 5.05 -1.60 12.91
C ALA A 196 4.11 -0.40 13.09
N ILE A 197 2.84 -0.55 12.70
CA ILE A 197 1.86 0.55 12.78
C ILE A 197 1.46 0.87 14.23
N THR A 198 1.67 -0.06 15.16
CA THR A 198 1.38 0.12 16.59
C THR A 198 2.64 0.32 17.45
N ASP A 199 3.82 0.42 16.85
CA ASP A 199 5.10 0.61 17.53
C ASP A 199 5.30 2.06 17.97
N GLN A 200 5.98 2.25 19.10
CA GLN A 200 6.33 3.56 19.63
C GLN A 200 7.07 4.44 18.61
N LEU A 201 8.04 3.89 17.89
CA LEU A 201 8.85 4.64 16.91
C LEU A 201 7.99 5.24 15.79
N CYS A 202 6.88 4.59 15.45
CA CYS A 202 5.95 5.04 14.43
C CYS A 202 5.01 6.11 15.01
N LEU A 203 4.41 5.80 16.16
CA LEU A 203 3.38 6.62 16.80
C LEU A 203 3.91 7.95 17.34
N ASP A 204 5.10 7.95 17.94
CA ASP A 204 5.74 9.17 18.45
C ASP A 204 6.03 10.14 17.31
N ARG A 205 6.42 9.63 16.12
CA ARG A 205 6.79 10.47 14.97
C ARG A 205 5.59 11.10 14.26
N ILE A 206 4.46 10.40 14.27
CA ILE A 206 3.16 10.96 13.87
C ILE A 206 2.73 12.05 14.85
N THR A 207 2.95 11.85 16.16
CA THR A 207 2.63 12.82 17.22
C THR A 207 3.49 14.08 17.13
N ASP A 208 4.79 13.89 16.94
CA ASP A 208 5.79 14.96 16.78
C ASP A 208 5.68 15.70 15.44
N GLN A 209 4.73 15.31 14.57
CA GLN A 209 4.55 15.86 13.23
C GLN A 209 5.79 15.76 12.33
N GLN A 210 6.64 14.76 12.57
CA GLN A 210 7.78 14.46 11.69
C GLN A 210 7.34 13.72 10.42
N CYS A 211 6.16 13.12 10.43
CA CYS A 211 5.55 12.46 9.29
C CYS A 211 4.02 12.58 9.32
N SER A 212 3.40 12.50 8.14
CA SER A 212 1.95 12.43 7.98
C SER A 212 1.45 10.99 8.01
N THR A 213 2.29 10.04 7.60
CA THR A 213 2.00 8.60 7.57
C THR A 213 3.20 7.76 8.01
N CYS A 214 2.94 6.59 8.57
CA CYS A 214 3.98 5.65 8.96
C CYS A 214 3.50 4.20 8.86
N GLY A 215 4.41 3.27 8.50
CA GLY A 215 4.10 1.85 8.38
C GLY A 215 5.34 0.97 8.42
N LEU A 216 5.20 -0.30 8.04
CA LEU A 216 6.34 -1.23 8.05
C LEU A 216 7.41 -0.81 7.05
N LEU A 217 7.05 -0.67 5.78
CA LEU A 217 7.94 -0.35 4.67
C LEU A 217 7.22 0.61 3.75
N PHE A 218 7.82 1.76 3.47
CA PHE A 218 7.30 2.68 2.47
C PHE A 218 7.92 2.35 1.11
N GLN A 219 7.11 2.36 0.06
CA GLN A 219 7.56 2.17 -1.32
C GLN A 219 7.20 3.43 -2.14
N PRO A 220 8.18 4.07 -2.79
CA PRO A 220 7.94 5.29 -3.57
C PRO A 220 7.76 5.04 -5.07
N VAL A 221 7.95 3.80 -5.54
CA VAL A 221 7.87 3.42 -6.94
C VAL A 221 6.67 2.50 -7.14
N TRP A 222 6.05 2.57 -8.32
CA TRP A 222 4.66 2.20 -8.65
C TRP A 222 3.65 3.23 -8.13
N THR A 223 3.54 3.45 -6.83
CA THR A 223 2.82 4.57 -6.23
C THR A 223 3.50 4.87 -4.90
N LEU A 224 3.13 5.95 -4.23
CA LEU A 224 3.53 6.13 -2.83
C LEU A 224 2.57 5.28 -1.98
N PHE A 225 3.06 4.21 -1.35
CA PHE A 225 2.22 3.32 -0.55
C PHE A 225 2.98 2.52 0.50
N TYR A 226 2.20 1.84 1.36
CA TYR A 226 2.68 0.86 2.32
C TYR A 226 2.22 -0.53 1.85
N PRO A 227 3.13 -1.41 1.44
CA PRO A 227 2.75 -2.73 0.98
C PRO A 227 1.99 -3.50 2.04
N GLY A 228 0.86 -4.06 1.62
CA GLY A 228 -0.09 -4.70 2.52
C GLY A 228 -1.19 -3.79 3.01
N ASN A 229 -1.14 -2.48 2.75
CA ASN A 229 -2.12 -1.46 3.12
C ASN A 229 -2.30 -1.31 4.64
N PHE A 230 -1.20 -1.33 5.40
CA PHE A 230 -1.17 -1.14 6.85
C PHE A 230 -0.42 0.15 7.14
N PHE A 231 -1.07 1.10 7.80
CA PHE A 231 -0.46 2.38 8.11
C PHE A 231 -1.09 3.06 9.32
N THR A 232 -0.32 3.93 9.94
CA THR A 232 -0.79 4.97 10.86
C THR A 232 -0.71 6.30 10.12
N ALA A 233 -1.70 7.18 10.33
CA ALA A 233 -1.72 8.49 9.72
C ALA A 233 -2.28 9.56 10.68
N ARG A 234 -1.88 10.80 10.44
CA ARG A 234 -2.55 11.96 11.05
C ARG A 234 -3.87 12.24 10.34
N CYS A 235 -4.90 12.58 11.10
CA CYS A 235 -6.20 12.90 10.52
C CYS A 235 -6.20 14.19 9.71
N ASP A 236 -5.36 15.17 10.06
CA ASP A 236 -5.18 16.41 9.29
C ASP A 236 -4.73 16.17 7.84
N TYR A 237 -3.98 15.10 7.60
CA TYR A 237 -3.56 14.62 6.29
C TYR A 237 -4.66 13.81 5.62
N VAL A 238 -5.24 12.83 6.32
CA VAL A 238 -6.27 11.94 5.76
C VAL A 238 -7.49 12.72 5.24
N GLN A 239 -7.91 13.79 5.93
CA GLN A 239 -9.05 14.60 5.50
C GLN A 239 -8.80 15.37 4.17
N GLN A 240 -7.55 15.47 3.71
CA GLN A 240 -7.19 16.10 2.42
C GLN A 240 -7.33 15.11 1.25
N LEU A 241 -7.40 13.81 1.53
CA LEU A 241 -7.50 12.79 0.49
C LEU A 241 -8.88 12.81 -0.17
N ILE A 242 -8.95 12.37 -1.43
CA ILE A 242 -10.22 12.00 -2.06
C ILE A 242 -10.91 10.95 -1.20
N ALA A 243 -12.24 11.03 -1.04
CA ALA A 243 -12.99 10.03 -0.29
C ALA A 243 -12.76 8.62 -0.88
N PRO A 244 -12.51 7.58 -0.06
CA PRO A 244 -12.22 6.22 -0.54
C PRO A 244 -13.22 5.65 -1.54
N ASN A 245 -14.52 5.94 -1.36
CA ASN A 245 -15.58 5.49 -2.27
C ASN A 245 -15.59 6.20 -3.64
N GLU A 246 -14.86 7.32 -3.79
CA GLU A 246 -14.69 8.05 -5.05
C GLU A 246 -13.34 7.75 -5.73
N PHE A 247 -12.39 7.17 -4.99
CA PHE A 247 -10.99 7.12 -5.39
C PHE A 247 -10.73 6.27 -6.64
N GLU A 248 -11.42 5.14 -6.78
CA GLU A 248 -11.33 4.27 -7.98
C GLU A 248 -11.78 5.04 -9.23
N ALA A 249 -12.98 5.62 -9.21
CA ALA A 249 -13.52 6.37 -10.35
C ALA A 249 -12.64 7.57 -10.74
N ARG A 250 -12.05 8.25 -9.74
CA ARG A 250 -11.09 9.34 -9.98
C ARG A 250 -9.81 8.82 -10.64
N THR A 251 -9.32 7.65 -10.24
CA THR A 251 -8.16 6.99 -10.82
C THR A 251 -8.41 6.62 -12.28
N ASP A 252 -9.57 6.01 -12.59
CA ASP A 252 -9.95 5.65 -13.96
C ASP A 252 -10.03 6.87 -14.88
N ALA A 253 -10.62 7.97 -14.39
CA ALA A 253 -10.69 9.23 -15.13
C ALA A 253 -9.30 9.82 -15.40
N MET A 254 -8.42 9.84 -14.39
CA MET A 254 -7.03 10.30 -14.54
C MET A 254 -6.25 9.45 -15.55
N LEU A 255 -6.38 8.12 -15.50
CA LEU A 255 -5.71 7.20 -16.42
C LEU A 255 -6.18 7.40 -17.86
N SER A 256 -7.48 7.65 -18.05
CA SER A 256 -8.08 7.88 -19.37
C SER A 256 -7.62 9.19 -20.02
N GLN A 257 -7.30 10.21 -19.21
CA GLN A 257 -6.82 11.51 -19.67
C GLN A 257 -5.29 11.62 -19.74
N ARG A 258 -4.58 10.57 -19.30
CA ARG A 258 -3.12 10.58 -19.19
C ARG A 258 -2.45 10.76 -20.56
N PRO A 259 -1.46 11.68 -20.69
CA PRO A 259 -0.68 11.84 -21.91
C PRO A 259 -0.08 10.52 -22.42
N THR A 260 0.05 10.39 -23.73
CA THR A 260 0.58 9.18 -24.37
C THR A 260 2.05 8.93 -24.04
N GLU A 261 2.78 10.00 -23.74
CA GLU A 261 4.19 10.03 -23.39
C GLU A 261 4.43 9.49 -21.97
N ILE A 262 3.44 9.58 -21.07
CA ILE A 262 3.54 9.04 -19.71
C ILE A 262 3.16 7.56 -19.73
N ARG A 263 4.13 6.69 -19.44
CA ARG A 263 3.93 5.23 -19.42
C ARG A 263 4.73 4.60 -18.29
N GLY A 264 4.16 3.59 -17.63
CA GLY A 264 4.90 2.79 -16.66
C GLY A 264 5.91 1.89 -17.36
N ALA A 265 7.20 2.19 -17.25
CA ALA A 265 8.26 1.33 -17.75
C ALA A 265 8.98 0.59 -16.63
N ILE A 266 9.13 1.16 -15.44
CA ILE A 266 9.74 0.45 -14.29
C ILE A 266 8.95 -0.84 -13.99
N PHE A 267 7.62 -0.73 -13.93
CA PHE A 267 6.71 -1.86 -13.77
C PHE A 267 5.82 -2.04 -15.00
N ALA A 268 5.42 -3.28 -15.31
CA ALA A 268 4.41 -3.49 -16.34
C ALA A 268 3.07 -2.86 -15.90
N GLU A 269 2.41 -2.12 -16.79
CA GLU A 269 1.11 -1.51 -16.51
C GLU A 269 -0.01 -2.55 -16.46
N LYS A 270 -0.31 -3.00 -15.25
CA LYS A 270 -1.38 -3.90 -14.85
C LYS A 270 -2.37 -3.19 -13.92
N ARG A 271 -3.54 -3.80 -13.69
CA ARG A 271 -4.61 -3.24 -12.85
C ARG A 271 -4.14 -2.86 -11.44
N ASP A 272 -3.36 -3.73 -10.81
CA ASP A 272 -2.70 -3.45 -9.54
C ASP A 272 -1.77 -2.24 -9.66
N THR A 273 -0.84 -2.26 -10.61
CA THR A 273 0.12 -1.18 -10.81
C THR A 273 -0.49 0.19 -11.14
N ARG A 274 -1.70 0.21 -11.68
CA ARG A 274 -2.43 1.43 -12.02
C ARG A 274 -3.39 1.89 -10.92
N GLY A 275 -3.66 1.06 -9.92
CA GLY A 275 -4.61 1.37 -8.84
C GLY A 275 -6.06 1.29 -9.30
N GLU A 276 -6.35 0.34 -10.20
CA GLU A 276 -7.70 0.10 -10.72
C GLU A 276 -8.41 -0.98 -9.91
N ASP A 277 -9.75 -1.01 -9.99
CA ASP A 277 -10.62 -1.94 -9.28
C ASP A 277 -10.28 -1.99 -7.77
N ARG A 278 -10.24 -3.19 -7.17
CA ARG A 278 -9.95 -3.40 -5.73
C ARG A 278 -8.57 -2.88 -5.28
N PHE A 279 -7.66 -2.61 -6.21
CA PHE A 279 -6.31 -2.13 -5.88
C PHE A 279 -6.25 -0.62 -5.68
N ALA A 280 -7.31 0.12 -6.02
CA ALA A 280 -7.39 1.56 -5.78
C ALA A 280 -7.11 1.92 -4.31
N THR A 281 -7.59 1.10 -3.37
CA THR A 281 -7.39 1.32 -1.93
C THR A 281 -5.93 1.24 -1.49
N GLU A 282 -5.09 0.44 -2.17
CA GLU A 282 -3.64 0.36 -1.90
C GLU A 282 -2.90 1.64 -2.34
N HIS A 283 -3.49 2.42 -3.26
CA HIS A 283 -2.94 3.67 -3.79
C HIS A 283 -3.44 4.92 -3.08
N TRP A 284 -4.47 4.76 -2.24
CA TRP A 284 -5.22 5.88 -1.67
C TRP A 284 -4.38 6.70 -0.69
N ILE A 285 -3.73 6.05 0.27
CA ILE A 285 -3.09 6.73 1.40
C ILE A 285 -1.91 7.62 0.96
N GLY A 286 -1.19 7.28 -0.11
CA GLY A 286 -0.11 8.11 -0.65
C GLY A 286 -0.49 8.92 -1.89
N SER A 287 -1.77 9.15 -2.11
CA SER A 287 -2.24 9.82 -3.31
C SER A 287 -2.07 11.34 -3.30
N HIS A 288 -1.93 12.00 -2.14
CA HIS A 288 -1.89 13.46 -2.03
C HIS A 288 -0.45 14.03 -2.01
N PRO A 289 -0.20 15.20 -2.64
CA PRO A 289 1.17 15.76 -2.75
C PRO A 289 1.79 16.22 -1.43
N SER A 290 0.98 16.42 -0.37
CA SER A 290 1.47 16.81 0.97
C SER A 290 1.96 15.64 1.83
N ILE A 291 1.99 14.40 1.30
CA ILE A 291 2.45 13.24 2.06
C ILE A 291 3.89 13.42 2.55
N GLN A 292 4.12 13.09 3.81
CA GLN A 292 5.43 12.96 4.45
C GLN A 292 5.52 11.56 5.04
N PRO A 293 5.99 10.56 4.27
CA PRO A 293 5.97 9.18 4.72
C PRO A 293 7.21 8.83 5.55
N CYS A 294 6.98 8.06 6.61
CA CYS A 294 8.00 7.34 7.35
C CYS A 294 7.74 5.83 7.33
N HIS A 295 8.73 5.05 7.76
CA HIS A 295 8.58 3.62 7.94
C HIS A 295 9.56 3.06 8.97
N LEU A 296 9.35 1.82 9.39
CA LEU A 296 10.17 1.14 10.40
C LEU A 296 11.09 0.05 9.86
N SER A 297 11.06 -0.17 8.55
CA SER A 297 11.81 -1.25 7.92
C SER A 297 13.32 -0.97 7.91
N THR A 298 14.09 -1.93 8.42
CA THR A 298 15.55 -2.00 8.26
C THR A 298 16.00 -2.54 6.89
N HIS A 299 15.08 -2.98 6.03
CA HIS A 299 15.37 -3.65 4.76
C HIS A 299 14.41 -3.20 3.66
N ALA A 300 14.93 -2.86 2.49
CA ALA A 300 14.08 -2.51 1.35
C ALA A 300 13.39 -3.74 0.71
N ASP A 301 13.99 -4.93 0.85
CA ASP A 301 13.47 -6.18 0.30
C ASP A 301 12.36 -6.76 1.19
N LEU A 302 11.13 -6.77 0.67
CA LEU A 302 9.95 -7.31 1.36
C LEU A 302 10.12 -8.78 1.77
N THR A 303 10.90 -9.57 1.02
CA THR A 303 11.08 -11.00 1.30
C THR A 303 11.71 -11.23 2.67
N MET A 304 12.51 -10.28 3.17
CA MET A 304 13.05 -10.32 4.54
C MET A 304 11.94 -10.39 5.59
N TRP A 305 10.89 -9.60 5.41
CA TRP A 305 9.73 -9.54 6.33
C TRP A 305 8.79 -10.73 6.17
N LEU A 306 8.76 -11.35 4.98
CA LEU A 306 8.00 -12.58 4.74
C LEU A 306 8.67 -13.80 5.37
N ASP A 307 10.01 -13.83 5.39
CA ASP A 307 10.75 -15.05 5.71
C ASP A 307 11.29 -15.07 7.14
N LYS A 308 11.72 -13.92 7.65
CA LYS A 308 12.38 -13.82 8.97
C LYS A 308 11.41 -13.41 10.06
N PRO A 309 11.24 -14.21 11.13
CA PRO A 309 10.49 -13.76 12.30
C PRO A 309 11.30 -12.69 13.06
N LYS A 310 10.61 -11.75 13.72
CA LYS A 310 11.18 -10.82 14.70
C LYS A 310 12.39 -9.97 14.26
N LEU A 311 12.39 -9.45 13.03
CA LEU A 311 13.37 -8.44 12.61
C LEU A 311 13.29 -7.16 13.47
N PRO A 312 14.39 -6.43 13.67
CA PRO A 312 14.38 -5.16 14.39
C PRO A 312 13.77 -4.05 13.54
N PHE A 313 13.13 -3.10 14.22
CA PHE A 313 12.68 -1.86 13.62
C PHE A 313 13.72 -0.76 13.76
N ARG A 314 13.74 0.14 12.78
CA ARG A 314 14.48 1.40 12.81
C ARG A 314 13.63 2.45 12.15
N PHE A 315 13.48 3.59 12.80
CA PHE A 315 12.83 4.74 12.19
C PHE A 315 13.58 5.17 10.93
N MET A 316 12.84 5.33 9.85
CA MET A 316 13.30 5.81 8.56
C MET A 316 12.26 6.75 7.95
N THR A 317 12.75 7.70 7.18
CA THR A 317 12.02 8.63 6.33
C THR A 317 11.96 8.10 4.91
N ALA A 318 11.10 8.69 4.08
CA ALA A 318 10.99 8.32 2.67
C ALA A 318 12.31 8.37 1.89
N THR A 319 13.25 9.23 2.31
CA THR A 319 14.55 9.41 1.65
C THR A 319 15.60 8.38 2.00
N ASP A 320 15.36 7.53 3.01
CA ASP A 320 16.35 6.56 3.48
C ASP A 320 16.46 5.30 2.58
N LEU A 321 15.47 5.05 1.72
CA LEU A 321 15.49 3.93 0.78
C LEU A 321 15.74 4.42 -0.65
N PRO A 322 16.75 3.88 -1.36
CA PRO A 322 17.01 4.29 -2.73
C PRO A 322 15.93 3.77 -3.69
N LEU A 323 15.67 4.51 -4.77
CA LEU A 323 14.65 4.17 -5.79
C LEU A 323 14.91 2.83 -6.49
N ASP A 324 16.16 2.40 -6.59
CA ASP A 324 16.57 1.11 -7.18
C ASP A 324 16.64 -0.03 -6.15
N SER A 325 16.08 0.19 -4.96
CA SER A 325 15.92 -0.84 -3.95
C SER A 325 15.21 -2.06 -4.53
N LYS A 326 15.74 -3.24 -4.22
CA LYS A 326 15.09 -4.49 -4.58
C LYS A 326 13.76 -4.62 -3.85
N TRP A 327 12.68 -4.55 -4.61
CA TRP A 327 11.31 -4.91 -4.24
C TRP A 327 10.96 -6.30 -4.81
N ILE A 328 9.90 -6.93 -4.30
CA ILE A 328 9.51 -8.29 -4.68
C ILE A 328 9.19 -8.44 -6.17
N LEU A 329 8.70 -7.37 -6.80
CA LEU A 329 8.35 -7.32 -8.24
C LEU A 329 9.33 -6.46 -9.07
N SER A 330 10.35 -5.84 -8.46
CA SER A 330 11.22 -4.94 -9.22
C SER A 330 12.24 -5.73 -10.03
N ASP A 331 12.28 -5.45 -11.33
CA ASP A 331 13.47 -5.71 -12.13
C ASP A 331 14.49 -4.59 -11.84
N VAL A 332 15.38 -4.84 -10.87
CA VAL A 332 16.38 -3.85 -10.43
C VAL A 332 17.27 -3.38 -11.57
N THR A 333 17.59 -4.27 -12.52
CA THR A 333 18.40 -3.91 -13.69
C THR A 333 17.64 -2.92 -14.56
N LYS A 334 16.38 -3.22 -14.87
CA LYS A 334 15.50 -2.31 -15.63
C LYS A 334 15.31 -0.97 -14.92
N THR A 335 15.08 -0.98 -13.60
CA THR A 335 14.96 0.23 -12.79
C THR A 335 16.23 1.08 -12.89
N LYS A 336 17.42 0.48 -12.74
CA LYS A 336 18.69 1.19 -12.86
C LYS A 336 18.88 1.79 -14.25
N THR A 337 18.56 1.04 -15.31
CA THR A 337 18.62 1.54 -16.69
C THR A 337 17.73 2.78 -16.87
N ILE A 338 16.49 2.73 -16.36
CA ILE A 338 15.56 3.88 -16.41
C ILE A 338 16.11 5.05 -15.59
N LEU A 339 16.61 4.78 -14.37
CA LEU A 339 17.12 5.83 -13.49
C LEU A 339 18.41 6.48 -14.03
N GLN A 340 19.16 5.83 -14.91
CA GLN A 340 20.32 6.41 -15.58
C GLN A 340 19.94 7.23 -16.83
N ASP A 341 18.81 6.94 -17.47
CA ASP A 341 18.35 7.63 -18.68
C ASP A 341 17.37 8.77 -18.39
N LYS A 342 17.82 10.03 -18.52
CA LYS A 342 16.98 11.22 -18.26
C LYS A 342 15.69 11.23 -19.07
N SER A 343 15.75 10.85 -20.34
CA SER A 343 14.55 10.80 -21.20
C SER A 343 13.48 9.86 -20.64
N SER A 344 13.88 8.68 -20.16
CA SER A 344 12.98 7.71 -19.52
C SER A 344 12.41 8.25 -18.22
N ARG A 345 13.25 8.85 -17.35
CA ARG A 345 12.78 9.42 -16.07
C ARG A 345 11.72 10.51 -16.25
N MET A 346 11.85 11.33 -17.29
CA MET A 346 10.89 12.39 -17.63
C MET A 346 9.54 11.87 -18.15
N ARG A 347 9.41 10.55 -18.42
CA ARG A 347 8.23 9.92 -19.03
C ARG A 347 7.66 8.74 -18.24
N ASP A 348 8.39 8.23 -17.26
CA ASP A 348 7.91 7.09 -16.50
C ASP A 348 6.74 7.48 -15.57
N ALA A 349 5.64 6.73 -15.65
CA ALA A 349 4.43 6.95 -14.87
C ALA A 349 4.64 6.76 -13.35
N TYR A 350 5.68 6.04 -12.96
CA TYR A 350 6.00 5.72 -11.57
C TYR A 350 7.11 6.59 -10.98
N LEU A 351 7.62 7.54 -11.75
CA LEU A 351 8.54 8.57 -11.30
C LEU A 351 7.82 9.93 -11.22
N LEU A 352 8.59 10.99 -10.97
CA LEU A 352 8.04 12.29 -10.63
C LEU A 352 7.10 12.89 -11.70
N ALA A 353 7.36 12.66 -12.98
CA ALA A 353 6.47 13.14 -14.05
C ALA A 353 5.05 12.53 -13.92
N GLY A 354 4.95 11.23 -13.68
CA GLY A 354 3.68 10.54 -13.45
C GLY A 354 3.01 10.95 -12.14
N LEU A 355 3.79 11.15 -11.07
CA LEU A 355 3.26 11.64 -9.79
C LEU A 355 2.70 13.07 -9.91
N LEU A 356 3.38 13.98 -10.62
CA LEU A 356 2.87 15.33 -10.90
C LEU A 356 1.57 15.28 -11.69
N TRP A 357 1.48 14.40 -12.70
CA TRP A 357 0.22 14.16 -13.42
C TRP A 357 -0.89 13.70 -12.49
N LYS A 358 -0.61 12.73 -11.62
CA LYS A 358 -1.55 12.21 -10.64
C LYS A 358 -2.05 13.29 -9.68
N TRP A 359 -1.15 14.03 -9.04
CA TRP A 359 -1.51 15.08 -8.08
C TRP A 359 -2.27 16.23 -8.70
N ARG A 360 -1.87 16.68 -9.90
CA ARG A 360 -2.60 17.73 -10.59
C ARG A 360 -3.99 17.28 -11.00
N SER A 361 -4.14 16.05 -11.49
CA SER A 361 -5.44 15.51 -11.88
C SER A 361 -6.39 15.32 -10.69
N PHE A 362 -5.88 14.83 -9.57
CA PHE A 362 -6.68 14.54 -8.37
C PHE A 362 -7.02 15.80 -7.57
N TYR A 363 -6.02 16.64 -7.31
CA TYR A 363 -6.11 17.69 -6.30
C TYR A 363 -5.93 19.09 -6.85
N GLN A 364 -5.57 19.23 -8.14
CA GLN A 364 -5.14 20.51 -8.72
C GLN A 364 -4.03 21.16 -7.89
N GLN A 365 -3.14 20.34 -7.34
CA GLN A 365 -2.04 20.77 -6.46
C GLN A 365 -0.71 20.17 -6.90
N TYR A 366 0.37 20.81 -6.46
CA TYR A 366 1.74 20.33 -6.53
C TYR A 366 2.29 20.13 -5.12
N PRO A 367 3.34 19.33 -4.92
CA PRO A 367 4.06 19.30 -3.65
C PRO A 367 4.59 20.70 -3.32
N ALA A 368 4.55 21.10 -2.04
CA ALA A 368 5.13 22.37 -1.58
C ALA A 368 6.60 22.50 -1.99
N GLU A 369 7.12 23.73 -2.14
CA GLU A 369 8.51 23.99 -2.61
C GLU A 369 9.60 23.32 -1.75
N ASP A 370 9.31 23.10 -0.47
CA ASP A 370 10.18 22.45 0.52
C ASP A 370 9.91 20.94 0.69
N SER A 371 9.03 20.37 -0.15
CA SER A 371 8.71 18.95 -0.11
C SER A 371 9.94 18.07 -0.35
N TRP A 372 10.03 16.98 0.41
CA TRP A 372 11.08 15.96 0.28
C TRP A 372 11.13 15.35 -1.14
N ILE A 373 10.02 15.36 -1.86
CA ILE A 373 9.90 14.84 -3.23
C ILE A 373 10.95 15.44 -4.17
N TRP A 374 11.22 16.74 -4.03
CA TRP A 374 12.16 17.46 -4.92
C TRP A 374 13.62 17.03 -4.70
N ASN A 375 13.96 16.59 -3.50
CA ASN A 375 15.31 16.10 -3.17
C ASN A 375 15.45 14.59 -3.40
N TYR A 376 14.34 13.86 -3.43
CA TYR A 376 14.34 12.41 -3.53
C TYR A 376 14.45 11.89 -4.96
N PHE A 377 13.69 12.45 -5.88
CA PHE A 377 13.74 12.02 -7.28
C PHE A 377 14.91 12.67 -8.03
N PRO A 378 15.61 11.94 -8.95
CA PRO A 378 16.80 12.45 -9.61
C PRO A 378 16.62 13.79 -10.36
N ASP A 379 15.43 14.01 -10.92
CA ASP A 379 15.10 15.25 -11.65
C ASP A 379 14.22 16.21 -10.82
N GLY A 380 14.16 16.01 -9.50
CA GLY A 380 13.24 16.72 -8.62
C GLY A 380 13.45 18.24 -8.62
N GLU A 381 14.70 18.71 -8.56
CA GLU A 381 15.00 20.14 -8.63
C GLU A 381 14.56 20.78 -9.95
N GLU A 382 14.77 20.08 -11.07
CA GLU A 382 14.35 20.55 -12.39
C GLU A 382 12.82 20.66 -12.49
N TRP A 383 12.10 19.65 -12.01
CA TRP A 383 10.64 19.69 -11.95
C TRP A 383 10.13 20.81 -11.03
N ARG A 384 10.76 21.02 -9.88
CA ARG A 384 10.43 22.11 -8.95
C ARG A 384 10.52 23.47 -9.64
N GLN A 385 11.63 23.74 -10.31
CA GLN A 385 11.84 25.00 -11.03
C GLN A 385 10.81 25.24 -12.13
N ARG A 386 10.40 24.19 -12.87
CA ARG A 386 9.36 24.30 -13.90
C ARG A 386 7.98 24.57 -13.32
N VAL A 387 7.63 23.87 -12.24
CA VAL A 387 6.33 24.01 -11.56
C VAL A 387 6.16 25.40 -10.93
N TYR A 388 7.23 25.93 -10.34
CA TYR A 388 7.23 27.23 -9.66
C TYR A 388 7.78 28.37 -10.52
N ALA A 389 7.88 28.17 -11.84
CA ALA A 389 8.27 29.22 -12.75
C ALA A 389 7.28 30.39 -12.68
N PRO A 390 7.73 31.66 -12.71
CA PRO A 390 6.88 32.84 -12.51
C PRO A 390 5.66 32.95 -13.44
N ASN A 391 5.69 32.27 -14.58
CA ASN A 391 4.68 32.38 -15.63
C ASN A 391 3.44 31.51 -15.39
N GLY A 392 3.41 30.66 -14.35
CA GLY A 392 2.22 29.91 -13.95
C GLY A 392 1.68 28.97 -15.04
N ASP A 393 2.56 28.23 -15.71
CA ASP A 393 2.19 27.35 -16.81
C ASP A 393 1.30 26.18 -16.36
N SER A 394 0.37 25.76 -17.21
CA SER A 394 -0.39 24.53 -16.97
C SER A 394 0.56 23.31 -16.91
N LEU A 395 0.20 22.28 -16.13
CA LEU A 395 1.00 21.04 -16.09
C LEU A 395 1.23 20.45 -17.48
N ARG A 396 0.22 20.52 -18.37
CA ARG A 396 0.34 19.97 -19.72
C ARG A 396 1.47 20.66 -20.48
N LYS A 397 1.53 21.99 -20.43
CA LYS A 397 2.61 22.76 -21.04
C LYS A 397 3.97 22.45 -20.40
N ILE A 398 4.04 22.39 -19.07
CA ILE A 398 5.26 22.02 -18.33
C ILE A 398 5.82 20.66 -18.81
N LEU A 399 4.95 19.66 -18.95
CA LEU A 399 5.31 18.33 -19.44
C LEU A 399 5.74 18.36 -20.92
N ASP A 400 4.96 19.01 -21.79
CA ASP A 400 5.24 19.08 -23.23
C ASP A 400 6.59 19.79 -23.51
N ASP A 401 6.91 20.85 -22.76
CA ASP A 401 8.20 21.55 -22.86
C ASP A 401 9.36 20.66 -22.38
N ALA A 402 9.21 20.00 -21.24
CA ALA A 402 10.22 19.04 -20.75
C ALA A 402 10.48 17.91 -21.76
N TRP A 403 9.44 17.37 -22.41
CA TRP A 403 9.58 16.31 -23.41
C TRP A 403 10.20 16.78 -24.71
N ARG A 404 9.98 18.04 -25.10
CA ARG A 404 10.64 18.65 -26.26
C ARG A 404 12.14 18.83 -26.03
N GLU A 405 12.51 19.26 -24.83
CA GLU A 405 13.90 19.42 -24.42
C GLU A 405 14.63 18.09 -24.20
N THR A 406 13.89 17.04 -23.82
CA THR A 406 14.41 15.69 -23.59
C THR A 406 13.71 14.68 -24.49
N PRO A 407 13.98 14.65 -25.81
CA PRO A 407 13.27 13.75 -26.72
C PRO A 407 13.46 12.27 -26.34
N PRO A 408 12.55 11.36 -26.76
CA PRO A 408 12.64 9.93 -26.48
C PRO A 408 14.02 9.34 -26.84
N SER A 409 14.71 8.78 -25.84
CA SER A 409 15.96 8.04 -26.02
C SER A 409 15.73 6.67 -26.69
N SER A 410 16.80 6.06 -27.23
CA SER A 410 16.76 4.68 -27.72
C SER A 410 16.36 3.70 -26.60
N VAL A 411 16.85 3.92 -25.38
CA VAL A 411 16.51 3.14 -24.19
C VAL A 411 15.01 3.16 -23.93
N TRP A 412 14.40 4.37 -23.91
CA TRP A 412 12.97 4.51 -23.71
C TRP A 412 12.16 3.79 -24.80
N MET A 413 12.56 3.95 -26.06
CA MET A 413 11.86 3.33 -27.18
C MET A 413 11.96 1.80 -27.15
N GLU A 414 13.09 1.24 -26.72
CA GLU A 414 13.26 -0.21 -26.53
C GLU A 414 12.38 -0.75 -25.40
N LEU A 415 12.34 -0.03 -24.27
CA LEU A 415 11.46 -0.36 -23.14
C LEU A 415 9.99 -0.42 -23.59
N LEU A 416 9.51 0.58 -24.34
CA LEU A 416 8.15 0.59 -24.87
C LEU A 416 7.87 -0.59 -25.82
N LYS A 417 8.82 -0.97 -26.67
CA LYS A 417 8.68 -2.15 -27.54
C LYS A 417 8.55 -3.44 -26.75
N SER A 418 9.38 -3.62 -25.72
CA SER A 418 9.30 -4.82 -24.85
C SER A 418 7.96 -4.92 -24.12
N LEU A 419 7.38 -3.80 -23.68
CA LEU A 419 6.08 -3.77 -23.03
C LEU A 419 4.95 -4.11 -24.00
N ALA A 420 5.05 -3.67 -25.26
CA ALA A 420 4.06 -3.98 -26.29
C ALA A 420 4.03 -5.47 -26.64
N GLN A 421 5.16 -6.18 -26.51
CA GLN A 421 5.26 -7.63 -26.75
C GLN A 421 4.72 -8.49 -25.60
N GLN A 422 4.48 -7.91 -24.43
CA GLN A 422 3.93 -8.62 -23.26
C GLN A 422 2.39 -8.59 -23.19
N LYS A 423 1.75 -7.78 -24.04
CA LYS A 423 0.29 -7.73 -24.20
C LYS A 423 -0.14 -8.74 -25.26
#